data_AF-A0A1I6D5A3-F1
#
_entry.id   AF-A0A1I6D5A3-F1
#
_cell.length_a   1.000
_cell.length_b   1.000
_cell.length_c   1.000
_cell.angle_alpha   90.00
_cell.angle_beta   90.00
_cell.angle_gamma   90.00
#
_symmetry.space_group_name_H-M   'P 1'
#
loop_
_entity.id
_entity.type
_entity.pdbx_description
1 polymer ?
#
loop_
_entity_poly.entity_id
_entity_poly.type
_entity_poly.pdbx_seq_one_letter_code
_entity_poly.pdbx_strand_id
1 'polypeptide(L)'
;MTKYKFEDVDTSNPPNAEELAYALMSAFGALSSTVVGNDEEKQAELFSKLDQALAYNEGATSYVELARLAQFTKFSLTGQQ
;
A
#
# COMPACT_ATOMS: atom_id res chain seq x y z
N MET A 1 -22.13 11.18 21.28
CA MET A 1 -21.10 10.37 20.59
C MET A 1 -20.27 11.30 19.74
N THR A 2 -18.95 11.11 19.70
CA THR A 2 -18.07 11.86 18.80
C THR A 2 -18.37 11.40 17.37
N LYS A 3 -18.78 12.32 16.50
CA LYS A 3 -19.00 12.06 15.07
C LYS A 3 -17.68 12.24 14.33
N TYR A 4 -17.28 11.29 13.51
CA TYR A 4 -16.01 11.32 12.79
C TYR A 4 -16.22 11.83 11.36
N LYS A 5 -15.25 12.60 10.82
CA LYS A 5 -15.37 13.21 9.49
C LYS A 5 -15.59 12.21 8.34
N PHE A 6 -15.13 10.97 8.48
CA PHE A 6 -15.35 9.94 7.46
C PHE A 6 -16.81 9.47 7.40
N GLU A 7 -17.61 9.69 8.45
CA GLU A 7 -19.03 9.31 8.52
C GLU A 7 -19.93 10.26 7.72
N ASP A 8 -19.40 11.40 7.26
CA ASP A 8 -20.10 12.35 6.39
C ASP A 8 -19.86 12.08 4.89
N VAL A 9 -19.01 11.10 4.55
CA VAL A 9 -18.75 10.70 3.16
C VAL A 9 -19.87 9.78 2.70
N ASP A 10 -20.52 10.13 1.58
CA ASP A 10 -21.53 9.26 0.95
C ASP A 10 -20.88 8.00 0.36
N THR A 11 -21.13 6.86 1.00
CA THR A 11 -20.64 5.53 0.59
C THR A 11 -21.72 4.70 -0.09
N SER A 12 -22.88 5.29 -0.42
CA SER A 12 -24.01 4.58 -1.02
C SER A 12 -23.75 4.10 -2.45
N ASN A 13 -22.80 4.73 -3.14
CA ASN A 13 -22.24 4.21 -4.38
C ASN A 13 -21.10 3.24 -4.06
N PRO A 14 -21.24 1.93 -4.33
CA PRO A 14 -20.14 1.00 -4.10
C PRO A 14 -18.98 1.40 -5.01
N PRO A 15 -17.78 1.69 -4.46
CA PRO A 15 -16.61 1.90 -5.30
C PRO A 15 -16.39 0.63 -6.11
N ASN A 16 -16.05 0.76 -7.39
CA ASN A 16 -15.64 -0.43 -8.12
C ASN A 16 -14.37 -0.99 -7.43
N ALA A 17 -14.25 -2.32 -7.36
CA ALA A 17 -13.19 -2.96 -6.58
C ALA A 17 -11.78 -2.54 -7.03
N GLU A 18 -11.65 -2.13 -8.30
CA GLU A 18 -10.43 -1.63 -8.92
C GLU A 18 -10.02 -0.25 -8.37
N GLU A 19 -10.94 0.70 -8.26
CA GLU A 19 -10.74 2.02 -7.66
C GLU A 19 -10.33 1.91 -6.19
N LEU A 20 -10.96 1.00 -5.45
CA LEU A 20 -10.59 0.74 -4.06
C LEU A 20 -9.16 0.17 -3.95
N ALA A 21 -8.78 -0.74 -4.85
CA ALA A 21 -7.43 -1.29 -4.90
C ALA A 21 -6.39 -0.20 -5.25
N TYR A 22 -6.68 0.66 -6.22
CA TYR A 22 -5.80 1.79 -6.56
C TYR A 22 -5.69 2.80 -5.42
N ALA A 23 -6.80 3.12 -4.74
CA ALA A 23 -6.79 4.00 -3.58
C ALA A 23 -5.96 3.41 -2.44
N LEU A 24 -6.06 2.11 -2.19
CA LEU A 24 -5.28 1.42 -1.16
C LEU A 24 -3.78 1.44 -1.49
N MET A 25 -3.39 1.11 -2.73
CA MET A 25 -2.00 1.17 -3.16
C MET A 25 -1.44 2.60 -3.01
N SER A 26 -2.19 3.60 -3.46
CA SER A 26 -1.80 5.02 -3.37
C SER A 26 -1.65 5.46 -1.91
N ALA A 27 -2.59 5.09 -1.04
CA ALA A 27 -2.53 5.40 0.38
C ALA A 27 -1.33 4.75 1.05
N PHE A 28 -1.03 3.48 0.73
CA PHE A 28 0.13 2.79 1.27
C PHE A 28 1.45 3.38 0.78
N GLY A 29 1.55 3.75 -0.51
CA GLY A 29 2.72 4.45 -1.04
C GLY A 29 2.95 5.80 -0.36
N ALA A 30 1.88 6.59 -0.17
CA ALA A 30 1.95 7.87 0.52
C ALA A 30 2.33 7.71 2.00
N LEU A 31 1.75 6.73 2.71
CA LEU A 31 2.13 6.44 4.10
C LEU A 31 3.59 6.00 4.19
N SER A 32 4.04 5.12 3.29
CA SER A 32 5.43 4.67 3.24
C SER A 32 6.38 5.85 3.08
N SER A 33 6.09 6.81 2.20
CA SER A 33 6.93 8.00 2.01
C SER A 33 7.01 8.89 3.26
N THR A 34 5.96 8.93 4.09
CA THR A 34 6.04 9.65 5.39
C THR A 34 6.94 8.96 6.42
N VAL A 35 7.06 7.64 6.36
CA VAL A 35 7.85 6.85 7.32
C VAL A 35 9.33 6.79 6.94
N VAL A 36 9.62 6.49 5.67
CA VAL A 36 10.99 6.29 5.19
C VAL A 36 11.56 7.52 4.48
N GLY A 37 10.73 8.38 3.91
CA GLY A 37 11.18 9.55 3.15
C GLY A 37 12.18 9.19 2.06
N ASN A 38 13.26 9.97 1.97
CA ASN A 38 14.40 9.74 1.06
C ASN A 38 15.58 9.00 1.73
N ASP A 39 15.35 8.39 2.90
CA ASP A 39 16.38 7.65 3.62
C ASP A 39 16.55 6.26 2.99
N GLU A 40 17.65 6.07 2.26
CA GLU A 40 17.91 4.85 1.48
C GLU A 40 17.98 3.59 2.35
N GLU A 41 18.50 3.70 3.58
CA GLU A 41 18.60 2.56 4.51
C GLU A 41 17.22 2.12 4.97
N LYS A 42 16.35 3.08 5.31
CA LYS A 42 14.96 2.79 5.69
C LYS A 42 14.12 2.28 4.53
N GLN A 43 14.35 2.79 3.32
CA GLN A 43 13.71 2.27 2.11
C GLN A 43 14.11 0.81 1.88
N ALA A 44 15.41 0.50 1.96
CA ALA A 44 15.92 -0.87 1.84
C ALA A 44 15.34 -1.79 2.92
N GLU A 45 15.24 -1.33 4.17
CA GLU A 45 14.62 -2.10 5.25
C GLU A 45 13.13 -2.37 4.96
N LEU A 46 12.38 -1.37 4.50
CA LEU A 46 10.98 -1.52 4.10
C LEU A 46 10.83 -2.56 2.97
N PHE A 47 11.66 -2.48 1.93
CA PHE A 47 11.63 -3.45 0.83
C PHE A 47 11.94 -4.86 1.31
N SER A 48 12.92 -5.03 2.20
CA SER A 48 13.21 -6.34 2.80
C SER A 48 12.02 -6.90 3.58
N LYS A 49 11.28 -6.07 4.32
CA LYS A 49 10.07 -6.50 5.02
C LYS A 49 8.93 -6.87 4.07
N LEU A 50 8.80 -6.16 2.94
CA LEU A 50 7.82 -6.49 1.89
C LEU A 50 8.17 -7.83 1.22
N ASP A 51 9.45 -8.09 0.94
CA ASP A 51 9.91 -9.39 0.41
C ASP A 51 9.64 -10.53 1.40
N GLN A 52 9.89 -10.31 2.69
CA GLN A 52 9.56 -11.28 3.74
C GLN A 52 8.06 -11.57 3.77
N ALA A 53 7.22 -10.52 3.73
CA ALA A 53 5.77 -10.66 3.69
C ALA A 53 5.30 -11.45 2.46
N LEU A 54 5.90 -11.20 1.29
CA LEU A 54 5.60 -11.94 0.07
C LEU A 54 5.97 -13.43 0.22
N ALA A 55 7.17 -13.74 0.73
CA ALA A 55 7.61 -15.11 0.95
C ALA A 55 6.71 -15.87 1.95
N TYR A 56 6.28 -15.21 3.04
CA TYR A 56 5.35 -15.83 3.99
C TYR A 56 3.97 -16.13 3.41
N ASN A 57 3.59 -15.48 2.32
CA ASN A 57 2.30 -15.66 1.66
C ASN A 57 2.42 -16.48 0.37
N GLU A 58 3.54 -17.17 0.14
CA GLU A 58 3.69 -18.07 -0.99
C GLU A 58 2.60 -19.16 -0.98
N GLY A 59 1.87 -19.29 -2.08
CA GLY A 59 0.72 -20.20 -2.19
C GLY A 59 -0.59 -19.68 -1.62
N ALA A 60 -0.61 -18.51 -0.97
CA ALA A 60 -1.84 -17.83 -0.58
C ALA A 60 -2.51 -17.16 -1.78
N THR A 61 -3.83 -17.00 -1.73
CA THR A 61 -4.60 -16.30 -2.78
C THR A 61 -4.21 -14.83 -2.90
N SER A 62 -3.62 -14.23 -1.87
CA SER A 62 -3.19 -12.82 -1.81
C SER A 62 -1.77 -12.56 -2.31
N TYR A 63 -1.03 -13.60 -2.73
CA TYR A 63 0.38 -13.47 -3.12
C TYR A 63 0.60 -12.43 -4.22
N VAL A 64 -0.23 -12.45 -5.27
CA VAL A 64 -0.10 -11.56 -6.42
C VAL A 64 -0.42 -10.12 -6.05
N GLU A 65 -1.42 -9.91 -5.19
CA GLU A 65 -1.82 -8.59 -4.71
C GLU A 65 -0.74 -7.97 -3.80
N LEU A 66 -0.09 -8.79 -2.96
CA LEU A 66 1.05 -8.36 -2.15
C LEU A 66 2.24 -7.96 -3.02
N ALA A 67 2.54 -8.74 -4.07
CA ALA A 67 3.60 -8.41 -5.01
C ALA A 67 3.33 -7.08 -5.72
N ARG A 68 2.10 -6.85 -6.19
CA ARG A 68 1.69 -5.57 -6.82
C ARG A 68 1.83 -4.39 -5.87
N LEU A 69 1.41 -4.56 -4.62
CA LEU A 69 1.53 -3.51 -3.60
C LEU A 69 3.00 -3.19 -3.30
N ALA A 70 3.87 -4.20 -3.21
CA ALA A 70 5.31 -4.01 -3.01
C ALA A 70 5.96 -3.26 -4.19
N GLN A 71 5.66 -3.67 -5.43
CA GLN A 71 6.14 -3.00 -6.65
C GLN A 71 5.67 -1.55 -6.73
N PHE A 72 4.39 -1.30 -6.48
CA PHE A 72 3.85 0.07 -6.48
C PHE A 72 4.51 0.94 -5.40
N THR A 73 4.76 0.38 -4.21
CA THR A 73 5.43 1.10 -3.12
C THR A 73 6.84 1.48 -3.52
N LYS A 74 7.61 0.54 -4.10
CA LYS A 74 8.97 0.81 -4.60
C LYS A 74 8.96 1.89 -5.68
N PHE A 75 8.04 1.81 -6.63
CA PHE A 75 7.88 2.83 -7.66
C PHE A 75 7.52 4.20 -7.07
N SER A 76 6.62 4.24 -6.09
CA SER A 76 6.22 5.50 -5.44
C SER A 76 7.36 6.16 -4.67
N LEU A 77 8.29 5.38 -4.12
CA LEU A 77 9.42 5.89 -3.34
C LEU A 77 10.65 6.22 -4.18
N THR A 78 10.88 5.49 -5.27
CA THR A 78 12.15 5.55 -6.02
C THR A 78 11.98 5.95 -7.49
N GLY A 79 10.76 5.93 -8.02
CA GLY A 79 10.47 6.04 -9.45
C GLY A 79 10.89 4.82 -10.27
N GLN A 80 11.31 3.73 -9.63
CA GLN A 80 11.78 2.50 -10.29
C GLN A 80 10.79 1.36 -10.04
N GLN A 81 10.54 0.55 -11.08
CA GLN A 81 9.79 -0.72 -10.95
C GLN A 81 10.63 -1.79 -10.25
#